data_AF-A0A834F4S2-F1
#
_entry.id   AF-A0A834F4S2-F1
#
_cell.length_a   1.000
_cell.length_b   1.000
_cell.length_c   1.000
_cell.angle_alpha   90.00
_cell.angle_beta   90.00
_cell.angle_gamma   90.00
#
_symmetry.space_group_name_H-M   'P 1'
#
loop_
_entity.id
_entity.type
_entity.pdbx_description
1 polymer ?
#
loop_
_entity_poly.entity_id
_entity_poly.type
_entity_poly.pdbx_seq_one_letter_code
_entity_poly.pdbx_strand_id
1 'polypeptide(L)'
;MLPCSFPAGDDTVIHWFKQTPTQTRVHSYYENKNQLGQQDQRFKGRTSLFLEEISRGNASLKVTGVMVQDEGTYLCYSNSIIKKEEDGEISVNMTVYGNSHVIISSTITVVVINVLVGLEIF
;
A
#
# COMPACT_ATOMS: atom_id res chain seq x y z
N MET A 1 4.62 -0.61 0.62
CA MET A 1 3.77 -1.64 -0.02
C MET A 1 2.72 -2.07 0.99
N LEU A 2 1.54 -2.48 0.56
CA LEU A 2 0.48 -2.99 1.43
C LEU A 2 0.41 -4.51 1.28
N PRO A 3 0.80 -5.28 2.32
CA PRO A 3 0.78 -6.73 2.24
C PRO A 3 -0.65 -7.29 2.25
N CYS A 4 -0.95 -8.29 1.42
CA CYS A 4 -2.17 -9.06 1.52
C CYS A 4 -1.94 -10.46 0.94
N SER A 5 -2.32 -11.48 1.71
CA SER A 5 -2.20 -12.88 1.32
C SER A 5 -3.57 -13.54 1.37
N PHE A 6 -3.81 -14.49 0.46
CA PHE A 6 -5.08 -15.20 0.37
C PHE A 6 -4.84 -16.68 0.01
N PRO A 7 -5.81 -17.57 0.28
CA PRO A 7 -5.73 -18.95 -0.20
C PRO A 7 -5.76 -18.95 -1.74
N ALA A 8 -4.68 -19.43 -2.37
CA ALA A 8 -4.62 -19.54 -3.82
C ALA A 8 -5.76 -20.44 -4.35
N GLY A 9 -6.34 -20.07 -5.48
CA GLY A 9 -7.43 -20.79 -6.11
C GLY A 9 -7.77 -20.24 -7.50
N ASP A 10 -8.65 -20.95 -8.20
CA ASP A 10 -9.09 -20.58 -9.54
C ASP A 10 -10.02 -19.36 -9.51
N ASP A 11 -10.06 -18.63 -10.64
CA ASP A 11 -10.89 -17.43 -10.82
C ASP A 11 -10.67 -16.36 -9.74
N THR A 12 -9.39 -16.06 -9.44
CA THR A 12 -9.04 -15.09 -8.41
C THR A 12 -9.60 -13.70 -8.71
N VAL A 13 -10.38 -13.17 -7.78
CA VAL A 13 -10.87 -11.78 -7.76
C VAL A 13 -10.19 -11.06 -6.60
N ILE A 14 -9.59 -9.90 -6.85
CA ILE A 14 -8.94 -9.08 -5.82
C ILE A 14 -9.50 -7.65 -5.90
N HIS A 15 -9.88 -7.11 -4.75
CA HIS A 15 -10.23 -5.70 -4.61
C HIS A 15 -9.46 -5.07 -3.47
N TRP A 16 -8.94 -3.88 -3.73
CA TRP A 16 -8.37 -2.99 -2.73
C TRP A 16 -9.22 -1.74 -2.58
N PHE A 17 -9.55 -1.41 -1.35
CA PHE A 17 -10.24 -0.18 -0.98
C PHE A 17 -9.43 0.57 0.07
N LYS A 18 -9.58 1.88 0.10
CA LYS A 18 -9.19 2.70 1.25
C LYS A 18 -10.43 2.90 2.11
N GLN A 19 -10.32 2.67 3.41
CA GLN A 19 -11.41 2.86 4.35
C GLN A 19 -11.71 4.37 4.46
N THR A 20 -12.77 4.77 3.77
CA THR A 20 -13.34 6.12 3.76
C THR A 20 -14.86 5.98 3.84
N PRO A 21 -15.63 7.06 4.12
CA PRO A 21 -17.09 6.97 4.19
C PRO A 21 -17.75 6.38 2.93
N THR A 22 -17.09 6.45 1.77
CA THR A 22 -17.58 5.92 0.49
C THR A 22 -16.85 4.67 0.03
N GLN A 23 -15.96 4.08 0.83
CA GLN A 23 -15.04 3.01 0.46
C GLN A 23 -14.35 3.28 -0.89
N THR A 24 -13.35 4.15 -0.86
CA THR A 24 -12.62 4.55 -2.07
C THR A 24 -11.94 3.34 -2.74
N ARG A 25 -12.29 3.06 -4.00
CA ARG A 25 -11.69 1.97 -4.78
C ARG A 25 -10.27 2.31 -5.21
N VAL A 26 -9.31 1.54 -4.71
CA VAL A 26 -7.87 1.76 -4.92
C VAL A 26 -7.35 0.93 -6.08
N HIS A 27 -7.71 -0.36 -6.15
CA HIS A 27 -7.28 -1.26 -7.23
C HIS A 27 -8.25 -2.43 -7.36
N SER A 28 -8.33 -3.03 -8.55
CA SER A 28 -9.17 -4.22 -8.78
C SER A 28 -8.55 -5.11 -9.85
N TYR A 29 -8.66 -6.41 -9.65
CA TYR A 29 -8.17 -7.45 -10.55
C TYR A 29 -9.17 -8.60 -10.62
N TYR A 30 -9.57 -8.97 -11.83
CA TYR A 30 -10.41 -10.13 -12.13
C TYR A 30 -10.36 -10.40 -13.64
N GLU A 31 -10.75 -11.60 -14.07
CA GLU A 31 -10.58 -12.08 -15.47
C GLU A 31 -9.12 -12.00 -15.93
N ASN A 32 -8.18 -12.32 -15.04
CA ASN A 32 -6.74 -12.32 -15.30
C ASN A 32 -6.16 -10.98 -15.78
N LYS A 33 -6.79 -9.85 -15.41
CA LYS A 33 -6.34 -8.51 -15.78
C LYS A 33 -6.68 -7.46 -14.72
N ASN A 34 -5.94 -6.35 -14.74
CA ASN A 34 -6.25 -5.18 -13.93
C ASN A 34 -7.48 -4.45 -14.47
N GLN A 35 -8.34 -4.00 -13.55
CA GLN A 35 -9.66 -3.44 -13.84
C GLN A 35 -9.69 -1.99 -13.35
N LEU A 36 -9.07 -1.11 -14.14
CA LEU A 36 -8.76 0.26 -13.74
C LEU A 36 -9.90 1.27 -14.02
N GLY A 37 -11.00 0.84 -14.65
CA GLY A 37 -12.07 1.74 -15.09
C GLY A 37 -12.78 2.48 -13.94
N GLN A 38 -12.96 1.83 -12.79
CA GLN A 38 -13.61 2.38 -11.60
C GLN A 38 -12.63 2.83 -10.52
N GLN A 39 -11.33 2.88 -10.84
CA GLN A 39 -10.29 3.30 -9.91
C GLN A 39 -10.42 4.79 -9.59
N ASP A 40 -10.34 5.14 -8.30
CA ASP A 40 -10.31 6.52 -7.86
C ASP A 40 -9.13 7.27 -8.49
N GLN A 41 -9.40 8.50 -8.95
CA GLN A 41 -8.45 9.29 -9.72
C GLN A 41 -7.12 9.51 -8.99
N ARG A 42 -7.11 9.53 -7.65
CA ARG A 42 -5.89 9.73 -6.84
C ARG A 42 -4.92 8.55 -6.91
N PHE A 43 -5.39 7.37 -7.32
CA PHE A 43 -4.59 6.14 -7.38
C PHE A 43 -4.24 5.71 -8.80
N LYS A 44 -4.79 6.38 -9.82
CA LYS A 44 -4.49 6.08 -11.23
C LYS A 44 -3.01 6.25 -11.54
N GLY A 45 -2.43 5.25 -12.20
CA GLY A 45 -1.00 5.21 -12.56
C GLY A 45 -0.05 5.04 -11.36
N ARG A 46 -0.57 4.91 -10.14
CA ARG A 46 0.23 4.81 -8.91
C ARG A 46 0.18 3.43 -8.27
N THR A 47 -0.70 2.54 -8.74
CA THR A 47 -0.93 1.25 -8.10
C THR A 47 -0.61 0.07 -9.02
N SER A 48 -0.05 -0.99 -8.45
CA SER A 48 0.27 -2.23 -9.16
C SER A 48 0.23 -3.42 -8.21
N LEU A 49 -0.31 -4.54 -8.69
CA LEU A 49 -0.21 -5.85 -8.04
C LEU A 49 1.02 -6.61 -8.57
N PHE A 50 1.51 -7.57 -7.80
CA PHE A 50 2.54 -8.51 -8.24
C PHE A 50 1.88 -9.67 -9.00
N LEU A 51 1.59 -9.45 -10.29
CA LEU A 51 0.77 -10.38 -11.09
C LEU A 51 1.29 -11.83 -11.10
N GLU A 52 2.62 -12.01 -11.10
CA GLU A 52 3.28 -13.32 -11.08
C GLU A 52 3.07 -14.10 -9.78
N GLU A 53 2.74 -13.40 -8.69
CA GLU A 53 2.59 -13.96 -7.35
C GLU A 53 1.11 -14.18 -6.96
N ILE A 54 0.17 -13.75 -7.81
CA ILE A 54 -1.27 -13.94 -7.58
C ILE A 54 -1.61 -15.44 -7.51
N SER A 55 -1.02 -16.26 -8.38
CA SER A 55 -1.23 -17.73 -8.39
C SER A 55 -0.72 -18.41 -7.12
N ARG A 56 0.17 -17.74 -6.36
CA ARG A 56 0.69 -18.20 -5.07
C ARG A 56 -0.08 -17.63 -3.87
N GLY A 57 -1.15 -16.87 -4.12
CA GLY A 57 -1.96 -16.27 -3.05
C GLY A 57 -1.45 -14.92 -2.57
N ASN A 58 -0.71 -14.17 -3.40
CA ASN A 58 -0.22 -12.84 -3.03
C ASN A 58 -1.01 -11.73 -3.74
N ALA A 59 -1.77 -10.96 -2.97
CA ALA A 59 -2.55 -9.82 -3.43
C ALA A 59 -1.93 -8.47 -2.98
N SER A 60 -0.66 -8.47 -2.58
CA SER A 60 0.01 -7.27 -2.06
C SER A 60 0.00 -6.13 -3.09
N LEU A 61 -0.29 -4.92 -2.62
CA LEU A 61 -0.41 -3.74 -3.46
C LEU A 61 0.81 -2.83 -3.31
N LYS A 62 1.46 -2.53 -4.44
CA LYS A 62 2.46 -1.47 -4.51
C LYS A 62 1.76 -0.15 -4.86
N VAL A 63 1.99 0.88 -4.06
CA VAL A 63 1.59 2.27 -4.31
C VAL A 63 2.85 3.12 -4.51
N THR A 64 2.94 3.89 -5.60
CA THR A 64 4.09 4.74 -5.96
C THR A 64 3.78 6.22 -5.76
N GLY A 65 4.83 7.00 -5.50
CA GLY A 65 4.72 8.44 -5.24
C GLY A 65 3.84 8.75 -4.04
N VAL A 66 3.97 7.99 -2.94
CA VAL A 66 3.13 8.08 -1.73
C VAL A 66 3.12 9.51 -1.18
N MET A 67 1.94 10.00 -0.84
CA MET A 67 1.67 11.33 -0.30
C MET A 67 1.04 11.20 1.09
N VAL A 68 1.11 12.26 1.91
CA VAL A 68 0.50 12.27 3.25
C VAL A 68 -0.99 11.92 3.21
N GLN A 69 -1.70 12.33 2.15
CA GLN A 69 -3.13 12.05 1.98
C GLN A 69 -3.43 10.56 1.71
N ASP A 70 -2.42 9.75 1.38
CA ASP A 70 -2.58 8.31 1.21
C ASP A 70 -2.60 7.57 2.56
N GLU A 71 -2.14 8.19 3.64
CA GLU A 71 -2.18 7.59 4.98
C GLU A 71 -3.59 7.13 5.37
N GLY A 72 -3.69 5.98 6.04
CA GLY A 72 -4.94 5.44 6.56
C GLY A 72 -5.06 3.92 6.37
N THR A 73 -6.25 3.42 6.66
CA THR A 73 -6.57 1.99 6.60
C THR A 73 -7.01 1.58 5.20
N TYR A 74 -6.54 0.43 4.74
CA TYR A 74 -6.83 -0.17 3.45
C TYR A 74 -7.37 -1.58 3.65
N LEU A 75 -8.32 -1.95 2.80
CA LEU A 75 -9.05 -3.20 2.88
C LEU A 75 -8.73 -4.02 1.64
N CYS A 76 -8.33 -5.27 1.84
CA CYS A 76 -8.05 -6.24 0.79
C CYS A 76 -9.12 -7.34 0.84
N TYR A 77 -9.79 -7.56 -0.30
CA TYR A 77 -10.76 -8.63 -0.47
C TYR A 77 -10.30 -9.58 -1.57
N SER A 78 -10.52 -10.88 -1.35
CA SER A 78 -10.51 -11.86 -2.44
C SER A 78 -11.64 -12.87 -2.30
N ASN A 79 -12.12 -13.39 -3.43
CA ASN A 79 -13.17 -14.41 -3.44
C ASN A 79 -12.77 -15.70 -2.69
N SER A 80 -11.47 -16.00 -2.58
CA SER A 80 -10.96 -17.12 -1.78
C SER A 80 -10.88 -16.84 -0.28
N ILE A 81 -10.73 -15.56 0.12
CA ILE A 81 -10.81 -15.17 1.54
C ILE A 81 -12.24 -15.38 2.04
N ILE A 82 -13.23 -14.97 1.23
CA ILE A 82 -14.67 -15.07 1.54
C ILE A 82 -15.16 -16.53 1.63
N LYS A 83 -14.49 -17.47 0.94
CA LYS A 83 -14.85 -18.91 0.97
C LYS A 83 -14.37 -19.65 2.22
N LYS A 84 -13.39 -19.11 2.97
CA LYS A 84 -12.80 -19.78 4.13
C LYS A 84 -13.25 -19.24 5.48
N GLU A 85 -13.59 -17.96 5.55
CA GLU A 85 -14.10 -17.31 6.77
C GLU A 85 -15.40 -16.60 6.42
N GLU A 86 -16.43 -16.78 7.25
CA GLU A 86 -17.77 -16.20 7.09
C GLU A 86 -17.79 -14.65 7.01
N ASP A 87 -16.63 -13.98 7.06
CA ASP A 87 -16.48 -12.52 7.02
C ASP A 87 -15.13 -12.07 6.39
N GLY A 88 -14.83 -12.57 5.19
CA GLY A 88 -13.49 -12.55 4.58
C GLY A 88 -12.96 -11.18 4.09
N GLU A 89 -12.36 -10.40 4.99
CA GLU A 89 -11.66 -9.15 4.71
C GLU A 89 -10.33 -9.04 5.47
N ILE A 90 -9.23 -8.62 4.81
CA ILE A 90 -7.97 -8.31 5.48
C ILE A 90 -7.76 -6.79 5.51
N SER A 91 -7.64 -6.23 6.72
CA SER A 91 -7.36 -4.81 6.94
C SER A 91 -5.87 -4.55 7.14
N VAL A 92 -5.35 -3.51 6.47
CA VAL A 92 -3.93 -3.15 6.42
C VAL A 92 -3.78 -1.65 6.59
N ASN A 93 -2.95 -1.22 7.54
CA ASN A 93 -2.70 0.22 7.76
C ASN A 93 -1.49 0.71 6.95
N MET A 94 -1.67 1.82 6.24
CA MET A 94 -0.57 2.61 5.68
C MET A 94 -0.25 3.75 6.63
N THR A 95 0.97 3.76 7.18
CA THR A 95 1.54 4.92 7.90
C THR A 95 2.50 5.65 6.96
N VAL A 96 2.36 6.97 6.82
CA VAL A 96 3.23 7.79 5.99
C VAL A 96 4.11 8.64 6.90
N TYR A 97 5.41 8.34 6.95
CA TYR A 97 6.37 9.18 7.64
C TYR A 97 6.65 10.43 6.79
N GLY A 98 6.00 11.54 7.10
CA GLY A 98 6.29 12.82 6.49
C GLY A 98 7.67 13.32 6.92
N ASN A 99 8.47 13.81 5.96
CA ASN A 99 9.59 14.68 6.30
C ASN A 99 9.01 16.03 6.72
N SER A 100 8.57 16.15 7.98
CA SER A 100 8.03 17.38 8.57
C SER A 100 9.15 18.42 8.79
N HIS A 101 9.83 18.85 7.72
CA HIS A 101 10.82 19.92 7.72
C HIS A 101 11.04 20.47 6.29
N VAL A 102 9.97 20.87 5.60
CA VAL A 102 10.12 22.00 4.65
C VAL A 102 9.71 23.24 5.43
N ILE A 103 10.74 23.87 5.97
CA ILE A 103 10.78 25.03 6.85
C ILE A 103 9.71 26.07 6.46
N ILE A 104 8.79 26.33 7.39
CA ILE A 104 7.97 27.54 7.41
C ILE A 104 8.95 28.69 7.72
N SER A 105 9.19 29.58 6.73
CA SER A 105 9.95 30.85 6.82
C SER A 105 11.48 30.79 7.08
N SER A 106 12.25 31.38 6.16
CA SER A 106 13.51 32.12 6.33
C SER A 106 14.61 31.62 7.31
N THR A 107 15.72 31.14 6.72
CA THR A 107 17.12 30.99 7.23
C THR A 107 17.37 30.29 8.59
N ILE A 108 17.92 29.07 8.57
CA ILE A 108 18.66 28.48 9.70
C ILE A 108 19.99 27.89 9.21
N THR A 109 21.09 28.41 9.74
CA THR A 109 22.48 27.96 9.53
C THR A 109 22.70 26.55 10.08
N VAL A 110 23.21 25.64 9.24
CA VAL A 110 23.65 24.31 9.68
C VAL A 110 25.00 24.44 10.39
N VAL A 111 25.03 24.33 11.71
CA VAL A 111 26.26 24.07 12.45
C VAL A 111 26.45 22.56 12.50
N VAL A 112 27.33 22.03 11.65
CA VAL A 112 27.80 20.64 11.74
C VAL A 112 28.83 20.57 12.87
N ILE A 113 28.43 20.10 14.05
CA ILE A 113 29.39 19.71 15.09
C ILE A 113 29.88 18.30 14.74
N ASN A 114 31.11 18.23 14.23
CA ASN A 114 31.89 17.00 14.09
C ASN A 114 32.22 16.39 15.47
N VAL A 115 32.72 15.14 15.45
CA VAL A 115 33.28 14.31 16.54
C VAL A 115 32.25 13.25 17.01
N LEU A 116 32.40 11.95 16.69
CA LEU A 116 33.49 11.09 17.14
C LEU A 116 33.83 10.01 16.08
N VAL A 117 35.10 9.98 15.66
CA VAL A 117 35.76 8.80 15.07
C VAL A 117 36.57 8.15 16.19
N GLY A 118 36.52 6.83 16.33
CA GLY A 118 37.41 6.03 17.20
C GLY A 118 36.75 4.72 17.63
N LEU A 119 37.07 3.60 16.97
CA LEU A 119 37.95 2.51 17.49
C LEU A 119 37.14 1.56 18.43
N GLU A 120 37.01 0.24 18.27
CA GLU A 120 38.05 -0.79 18.08
C GLU A 120 37.46 -2.22 17.80
N ILE A 121 38.15 -3.01 16.93
CA ILE A 121 38.40 -4.49 16.84
C ILE A 121 37.22 -5.50 16.93
N PHE A 122 37.11 -6.55 16.10
CA PHE A 122 38.09 -7.48 15.48
C PHE A 122 38.06 -7.53 13.95
#